data_AF-A0A0D2NMZ1-F1
#
_entry.id   AF-A0A0D2NMZ1-F1
#
_cell.length_a   1.000
_cell.length_b   1.000
_cell.length_c   1.000
_cell.angle_alpha   90.00
_cell.angle_beta   90.00
_cell.angle_gamma   90.00
#
_symmetry.space_group_name_H-M   'P 1'
#
loop_
_entity.id
_entity.type
_entity.pdbx_description
1 polymer ?
#
loop_
_entity_poly.entity_id
_entity_poly.type
_entity_poly.pdbx_seq_one_letter_code
_entity_poly.pdbx_strand_id
1 'polypeptide(L)'
;MKNTDFTLCLNPNPTPFSSSLSTQIKSASISKTKENPFSSSPSFIYVSIFSLSIFLNSVVSIFDAFSSKDRVGTVLQLQVLSLALLFLLYSALGLLNNKKGSYFWPDPVLELVLLLAFVEEFLLYYLQRKDTSGIENRYFDLLCVPIAICVVSTMLELRSNRSIYSKSVRGIGLILHGTWFVQMGFSFYTNLMVHGCSLHEKSRGNYTIKCRSHPDYHRARSIATLQFNCHLALLVVLVVGMLSLIGKRNGVVVGASGDGLRYKPLGAEIQLMDSNGWEFHFGFR
;
A
#
# COMPACT_ATOMS: atom_id res chain seq x y z
N MET A 1 7.20 -18.37 -77.71
CA MET A 1 7.31 -19.37 -76.63
C MET A 1 5.92 -19.46 -76.01
N LYS A 2 5.19 -20.54 -76.31
CA LYS A 2 3.72 -20.67 -76.27
C LYS A 2 3.26 -21.52 -75.07
N ASN A 3 2.05 -21.22 -74.59
CA ASN A 3 1.00 -22.15 -74.10
C ASN A 3 1.15 -22.77 -72.68
N THR A 4 0.26 -22.52 -71.70
CA THR A 4 -1.18 -22.87 -71.47
C THR A 4 -1.39 -24.17 -70.67
N ASP A 5 -2.03 -24.01 -69.50
CA ASP A 5 -3.25 -24.67 -68.98
C ASP A 5 -3.51 -26.20 -69.05
N PHE A 6 -3.88 -26.71 -67.85
CA PHE A 6 -5.01 -27.60 -67.46
C PHE A 6 -5.14 -29.08 -67.89
N THR A 7 -5.73 -29.84 -66.93
CA THR A 7 -6.73 -30.97 -67.00
C THR A 7 -6.24 -32.22 -66.23
N LEU A 8 -6.73 -32.53 -65.00
CA LEU A 8 -7.92 -33.36 -64.63
C LEU A 8 -7.94 -34.74 -65.33
N CYS A 9 -8.28 -35.91 -64.77
CA CYS A 9 -8.96 -36.35 -63.55
C CYS A 9 -8.85 -37.90 -63.53
N LEU A 10 -8.95 -38.56 -62.36
CA LEU A 10 -9.92 -39.63 -62.08
C LEU A 10 -9.71 -40.24 -60.68
N ASN A 11 -10.69 -39.96 -59.82
CA ASN A 11 -11.00 -40.64 -58.56
C ASN A 11 -11.78 -41.95 -58.88
N PRO A 12 -11.95 -42.91 -57.95
CA PRO A 12 -13.04 -42.75 -56.99
C PRO A 12 -12.76 -43.27 -55.57
N ASN A 13 -13.36 -42.55 -54.63
CA ASN A 13 -13.56 -42.87 -53.22
C ASN A 13 -14.66 -43.94 -53.05
N PRO A 14 -14.87 -44.52 -51.85
CA PRO A 14 -15.80 -43.89 -50.92
C PRO A 14 -15.36 -43.88 -49.43
N THR A 15 -15.59 -42.69 -48.87
CA THR A 15 -15.86 -42.24 -47.48
C THR A 15 -16.76 -43.19 -46.64
N PRO A 16 -16.99 -43.02 -45.30
CA PRO A 16 -17.10 -41.70 -44.66
C PRO A 16 -16.80 -41.49 -43.14
N PHE A 17 -16.88 -40.19 -42.79
CA PHE A 17 -17.01 -39.54 -41.47
C PHE A 17 -15.73 -39.23 -40.69
N SER A 18 -15.17 -38.01 -40.84
CA SER A 18 -15.47 -36.74 -40.10
C SER A 18 -14.79 -36.70 -38.72
N SER A 19 -14.02 -35.71 -38.30
CA SER A 19 -14.12 -34.27 -38.55
C SER A 19 -12.78 -33.58 -38.22
N SER A 20 -12.30 -32.74 -39.13
CA SER A 20 -11.35 -31.68 -38.83
C SER A 20 -12.05 -30.57 -38.05
N LEU A 21 -11.46 -30.09 -36.94
CA LEU A 21 -11.71 -28.73 -36.48
C LEU A 21 -10.42 -28.11 -35.97
N SER A 22 -9.81 -27.33 -36.86
CA SER A 22 -8.93 -26.23 -36.52
C SER A 22 -9.66 -25.27 -35.60
N THR A 23 -9.50 -25.43 -34.30
CA THR A 23 -10.01 -24.42 -33.36
C THR A 23 -8.98 -23.32 -33.27
N GLN A 24 -9.26 -22.25 -34.03
CA GLN A 24 -8.77 -20.91 -33.78
C GLN A 24 -8.51 -20.70 -32.29
N ILE A 25 -7.25 -20.42 -31.94
CA ILE A 25 -6.98 -19.63 -30.74
C ILE A 25 -7.54 -18.24 -31.05
N LYS A 26 -8.83 -18.07 -30.79
CA LYS A 26 -9.49 -16.78 -30.73
C LYS A 26 -8.64 -15.97 -29.75
N SER A 27 -7.92 -15.01 -30.30
CA SER A 27 -7.49 -13.81 -29.61
C SER A 27 -8.75 -13.19 -28.99
N ALA A 28 -9.09 -13.65 -27.79
CA ALA A 28 -10.03 -12.97 -26.93
C ALA A 28 -9.32 -11.67 -26.56
N SER A 29 -9.65 -10.63 -27.32
CA SER A 29 -9.51 -9.23 -26.95
C SER A 29 -10.22 -9.04 -25.62
N ILE A 30 -9.56 -9.43 -24.54
CA ILE A 30 -9.89 -8.96 -23.21
C ILE A 30 -9.32 -7.55 -23.19
N SER A 31 -10.12 -6.60 -23.67
CA SER A 31 -10.08 -5.22 -23.25
C SER A 31 -10.45 -5.17 -21.76
N LYS A 32 -9.61 -5.77 -20.91
CA LYS A 32 -9.52 -5.35 -19.53
C LYS A 32 -8.78 -4.03 -19.60
N THR A 33 -9.56 -2.96 -19.73
CA THR A 33 -9.21 -1.68 -19.11
C THR A 33 -8.76 -2.05 -17.71
N LYS A 34 -7.45 -2.10 -17.51
CA LYS A 34 -6.83 -2.41 -16.25
C LYS A 34 -7.06 -1.17 -15.40
N GLU A 35 -8.27 -1.02 -14.87
CA GLU A 35 -8.55 -0.02 -13.87
C GLU A 35 -7.60 -0.31 -12.72
N ASN A 36 -6.61 0.56 -12.54
CA ASN A 36 -5.72 0.50 -11.41
C ASN A 36 -6.61 0.58 -10.16
N PRO A 37 -6.63 -0.45 -9.30
CA PRO A 37 -7.62 -0.57 -8.21
C PRO A 37 -7.49 0.52 -7.12
N PHE A 38 -6.53 1.44 -7.25
CA PHE A 38 -6.31 2.56 -6.36
C PHE A 38 -6.84 3.91 -6.87
N SER A 39 -7.32 3.99 -8.12
CA SER A 39 -7.64 5.27 -8.75
C SER A 39 -9.12 5.34 -9.12
N SER A 40 -9.99 5.29 -8.12
CA SER A 40 -11.34 5.80 -8.32
C SER A 40 -11.26 7.33 -8.41
N SER A 41 -11.84 7.93 -9.44
CA SER A 41 -11.97 9.38 -9.62
C SER A 41 -12.19 10.20 -8.33
N PRO A 42 -13.03 9.77 -7.35
CA PRO A 42 -13.20 10.51 -6.10
C PRO A 42 -11.95 10.61 -5.20
N SER A 43 -11.05 9.63 -5.21
CA SER A 43 -9.85 9.65 -4.35
C SER A 43 -8.94 10.85 -4.65
N PHE A 44 -8.72 11.17 -5.93
CA PHE A 44 -7.95 12.34 -6.32
C PHE A 44 -8.64 13.65 -5.95
N ILE A 45 -9.98 13.69 -5.96
CA ILE A 45 -10.72 14.88 -5.52
C ILE A 45 -10.47 15.12 -4.02
N TYR A 46 -10.54 14.08 -3.19
CA TYR A 46 -10.24 14.20 -1.76
C TYR A 46 -8.80 14.64 -1.49
N VAL A 47 -7.82 14.03 -2.18
CA VAL A 47 -6.41 14.44 -2.05
C VAL A 47 -6.21 15.88 -2.49
N SER A 48 -6.87 16.31 -3.57
CA SER A 48 -6.82 17.69 -4.07
C SER A 48 -7.37 18.69 -3.05
N ILE A 49 -8.56 18.44 -2.50
CA ILE A 49 -9.19 19.28 -1.47
C ILE A 49 -8.30 19.36 -0.23
N PHE A 50 -7.84 18.21 0.27
CA PHE A 50 -6.99 18.14 1.46
C PHE A 50 -5.66 18.88 1.26
N SER A 51 -5.01 18.70 0.10
CA SER A 51 -3.77 19.39 -0.23
C SER A 51 -3.96 20.90 -0.36
N LEU A 52 -5.08 21.34 -0.94
CA LEU A 52 -5.42 22.76 -1.03
C LEU A 52 -5.66 23.38 0.36
N SER A 53 -6.33 22.66 1.27
CA SER A 53 -6.48 23.10 2.65
C SER A 53 -5.14 23.25 3.37
N ILE A 54 -4.22 22.29 3.21
CA ILE A 54 -2.86 22.37 3.76
C ILE A 54 -2.10 23.55 3.15
N PHE A 55 -2.17 23.72 1.83
CA PHE A 55 -1.53 24.83 1.12
C PHE A 55 -1.98 26.18 1.68
N LEU A 56 -3.29 26.41 1.75
CA LEU A 56 -3.86 27.66 2.26
C LEU A 56 -3.47 27.89 3.73
N ASN A 57 -3.55 26.84 4.56
CA ASN A 57 -3.15 26.93 5.96
C ASN A 57 -1.65 27.27 6.10
N SER A 58 -0.79 26.68 5.27
CA SER A 58 0.65 26.93 5.28
C SER A 58 0.97 28.36 4.86
N VAL A 59 0.28 28.89 3.85
CA VAL A 59 0.42 30.30 3.43
C VAL A 59 0.05 31.24 4.58
N VAL A 60 -1.09 31.02 5.24
CA VAL A 60 -1.50 31.82 6.41
C VAL A 60 -0.48 31.71 7.53
N SER A 61 0.02 30.50 7.80
CA SER A 61 1.02 30.23 8.83
C SER A 61 2.37 30.92 8.56
N ILE A 62 2.77 31.04 7.29
CA ILE A 62 3.98 31.76 6.89
C ILE A 62 3.83 33.25 7.21
N PHE A 63 2.70 33.87 6.88
CA PHE A 63 2.46 35.28 7.21
C PHE A 63 2.47 35.53 8.73
N ASP A 64 1.88 34.62 9.52
CA ASP A 64 1.92 34.69 10.98
C ASP A 64 3.35 34.55 11.54
N ALA A 65 4.12 33.58 11.02
CA ALA A 65 5.53 33.37 11.39
C ALA A 65 6.41 34.58 11.03
N PHE A 66 6.16 35.23 9.89
CA PHE A 66 6.85 36.47 9.50
C PHE A 66 6.51 37.63 10.44
N SER A 67 5.23 37.79 10.80
CA SER A 67 4.77 38.82 11.75
C SER A 67 5.41 38.63 13.13
N SER A 68 5.49 37.39 13.60
CA SER A 68 6.10 37.01 14.89
C SER A 68 7.64 36.91 14.87
N LYS A 69 8.29 37.16 13.72
CA LYS A 69 9.75 37.02 13.51
C LYS A 69 10.29 35.63 13.82
N ASP A 70 9.48 34.58 13.73
CA ASP A 70 9.90 33.20 13.99
C ASP A 70 10.45 32.53 12.72
N ARG A 71 11.75 32.72 12.48
CA ARG A 71 12.45 32.17 11.30
C ARG A 71 12.32 30.65 11.17
N VAL A 72 12.29 29.94 12.30
CA VAL A 72 12.17 28.47 12.32
C VAL A 72 10.79 28.05 11.83
N GLY A 73 9.73 28.67 12.34
CA GLY A 73 8.36 28.47 11.87
C GLY A 73 8.21 28.75 10.37
N THR A 74 8.80 29.84 9.87
CA THR A 74 8.75 30.17 8.43
C THR A 74 9.39 29.09 7.56
N VAL A 75 10.60 28.63 7.90
CA VAL A 75 11.32 27.61 7.12
C VAL A 75 10.57 26.28 7.14
N LEU A 76 10.02 25.89 8.31
CA LEU A 76 9.25 24.67 8.43
C LEU A 76 7.98 24.71 7.57
N GLN A 77 7.23 25.81 7.61
CA GLN A 77 6.02 25.96 6.79
C GLN A 77 6.31 26.00 5.29
N LEU A 78 7.48 26.50 4.87
CA LEU A 78 7.89 26.45 3.47
C LEU A 78 8.10 25.01 2.99
N GLN A 79 8.63 24.14 3.84
CA GLN A 79 8.77 22.72 3.54
C GLN A 79 7.40 22.01 3.47
N VAL A 80 6.48 22.34 4.40
CA VAL A 80 5.08 21.84 4.34
C VAL A 80 4.38 22.30 3.07
N LEU A 81 4.62 23.54 2.63
CA LEU A 81 4.06 24.09 1.40
C LEU A 81 4.53 23.31 0.16
N SER A 82 5.83 23.00 0.09
CA SER A 82 6.41 22.20 -0.99
C SER A 82 5.80 20.80 -1.04
N LEU A 83 5.65 20.14 0.12
CA LEU A 83 4.97 18.85 0.23
C LEU A 83 3.51 18.92 -0.26
N ALA A 84 2.76 19.96 0.13
CA ALA A 84 1.38 20.15 -0.31
C ALA A 84 1.28 20.33 -1.83
N LEU A 85 2.25 21.01 -2.46
CA LEU A 85 2.31 21.16 -3.91
C LEU A 85 2.57 19.83 -4.63
N LEU A 86 3.41 18.95 -4.07
CA LEU A 86 3.63 17.61 -4.64
C LEU A 86 2.36 16.75 -4.61
N PHE A 87 1.62 16.74 -3.50
CA PHE A 87 0.35 16.02 -3.42
C PHE A 87 -0.74 16.64 -4.31
N LEU A 88 -0.75 17.97 -4.43
CA LEU A 88 -1.64 18.66 -5.36
C LEU A 88 -1.30 18.31 -6.81
N LEU A 89 -0.01 18.27 -7.18
CA LEU A 89 0.45 17.82 -8.50
C LEU A 89 0.04 16.37 -8.77
N TYR A 90 0.26 15.47 -7.81
CA TYR A 90 -0.17 14.06 -7.90
C TYR A 90 -1.67 13.95 -8.20
N SER A 91 -2.51 14.68 -7.45
CA SER A 91 -3.96 14.67 -7.64
C SER A 91 -4.40 15.28 -8.98
N ALA A 92 -3.75 16.36 -9.41
CA ALA A 92 -4.04 17.02 -10.67
C ALA A 92 -3.72 16.12 -11.86
N LEU A 93 -2.55 15.47 -11.86
CA LEU A 93 -2.16 14.49 -12.88
C LEU A 93 -3.15 13.30 -12.91
N GLY A 94 -3.56 12.81 -11.75
CA GLY A 94 -4.59 11.78 -11.64
C GLY A 94 -5.95 12.17 -12.22
N LEU A 95 -6.42 13.39 -11.94
CA LEU A 95 -7.67 13.93 -12.48
C LEU A 95 -7.59 14.18 -14.00
N LEU A 96 -6.46 14.66 -14.49
CA LEU A 96 -6.22 14.87 -15.92
C LEU A 96 -6.23 13.54 -16.69
N ASN A 97 -5.61 12.50 -16.13
CA ASN A 97 -5.62 11.15 -16.70
C ASN A 97 -7.04 10.53 -16.75
N ASN A 98 -7.93 10.89 -15.83
CA ASN A 98 -9.33 10.43 -15.83
C ASN A 98 -10.20 11.14 -16.88
N LYS A 99 -9.82 12.35 -17.32
CA LYS A 99 -10.54 13.06 -18.39
C LYS A 99 -10.10 12.50 -19.74
N LYS A 100 -10.92 11.60 -20.29
CA LYS A 100 -10.78 11.05 -21.65
C LYS A 100 -10.67 12.19 -22.68
N GLY A 101 -9.45 12.53 -23.11
CA GLY A 101 -9.24 13.32 -24.33
C GLY A 101 -8.22 14.46 -24.30
N SER A 102 -7.54 14.76 -23.18
CA SER A 102 -6.62 15.93 -23.16
C SER A 102 -5.14 15.56 -23.07
N TYR A 103 -4.69 14.80 -22.06
CA TYR A 103 -3.29 14.41 -21.90
C TYR A 103 -3.19 13.08 -21.12
N PHE A 104 -2.51 12.08 -21.68
CA PHE A 104 -2.27 10.79 -21.02
C PHE A 104 -0.84 10.76 -20.46
N TRP A 105 -0.72 10.91 -19.14
CA TRP A 105 0.57 10.78 -18.46
C TRP A 105 0.84 9.31 -18.13
N PRO A 106 2.05 8.79 -18.40
CA PRO A 106 2.35 7.40 -18.12
C PRO A 106 2.39 7.18 -16.60
N ASP A 107 1.80 6.07 -16.14
CA ASP A 107 1.71 5.70 -14.71
C ASP A 107 3.03 5.83 -13.91
N PRO A 108 4.24 5.53 -14.44
CA PRO A 108 5.50 5.73 -13.71
C PRO A 108 5.76 7.18 -13.27
N VAL A 109 5.21 8.17 -13.97
CA VAL A 109 5.34 9.59 -13.61
C VAL A 109 4.53 9.89 -12.35
N LEU A 110 3.30 9.38 -12.25
CA LEU A 110 2.48 9.54 -11.04
C LEU A 110 3.13 8.85 -9.84
N GLU A 111 3.65 7.65 -10.04
CA GLU A 111 4.39 6.87 -9.04
C GLU A 111 5.67 7.59 -8.58
N LEU A 112 6.38 8.25 -9.50
CA LEU A 112 7.56 9.06 -9.17
C LEU A 112 7.19 10.31 -8.36
N VAL A 113 6.14 11.05 -8.75
CA VAL A 113 5.67 12.22 -7.99
C VAL A 113 5.26 11.81 -6.57
N LEU A 114 4.57 10.68 -6.44
CA LEU A 114 4.17 10.14 -5.14
C LEU A 114 5.38 9.70 -4.30
N LEU A 115 6.39 9.07 -4.93
CA LEU A 115 7.65 8.75 -4.25
C LEU A 115 8.35 10.00 -3.72
N LEU A 116 8.46 11.05 -4.54
CA LEU A 116 9.05 12.32 -4.13
C LEU A 116 8.28 12.94 -2.95
N ALA A 117 6.95 12.88 -2.97
CA ALA A 117 6.12 13.36 -1.86
C ALA A 117 6.43 12.60 -0.56
N PHE A 118 6.49 11.26 -0.57
CA PHE A 118 6.84 10.49 0.62
C PHE A 118 8.28 10.72 1.10
N VAL A 119 9.22 10.91 0.17
CA VAL A 119 10.62 11.22 0.53
C VAL A 119 10.74 12.60 1.17
N GLU A 120 10.04 13.60 0.63
CA GLU A 120 10.01 14.94 1.21
C GLU A 120 9.32 14.95 2.57
N GLU A 121 8.21 14.23 2.72
CA GLU A 121 7.53 14.03 4.00
C GLU A 121 8.43 13.34 5.03
N PHE A 122 9.13 12.28 4.62
CA PHE A 122 10.10 11.60 5.48
C PHE A 122 11.19 12.57 5.93
N LEU A 123 11.75 13.36 5.01
CA LEU A 123 12.80 14.31 5.31
C LEU A 123 12.33 15.40 6.27
N LEU A 124 11.09 15.89 6.11
CA LEU A 124 10.49 16.89 6.99
C LEU A 124 10.48 16.41 8.45
N TYR A 125 9.90 15.24 8.71
CA TYR A 125 9.84 14.70 10.08
C TYR A 125 11.22 14.24 10.59
N TYR A 126 12.07 13.73 9.71
CA TYR A 126 13.43 13.32 10.07
C TYR A 126 14.29 14.51 10.53
N LEU A 127 14.14 15.68 9.89
CA LEU A 127 14.84 16.90 10.28
C LEU A 127 14.28 17.47 11.58
N GLN A 128 12.96 17.48 11.76
CA GLN A 128 12.31 17.87 13.02
C GLN A 128 12.78 17.03 14.22
N ARG A 129 13.21 15.79 13.97
CA ARG A 129 13.73 14.90 15.01
C ARG A 129 14.98 15.42 15.73
N LYS A 130 15.73 16.36 15.13
CA LYS A 130 16.98 16.86 15.73
C LYS A 130 16.74 17.89 16.84
N ASP A 131 15.52 18.37 17.01
CA ASP A 131 15.17 19.24 18.12
C ASP A 131 14.97 18.39 19.39
N THR A 132 15.92 18.50 20.33
CA THR A 132 16.02 17.63 21.51
C THR A 132 15.11 18.04 22.67
N SER A 133 14.33 19.11 22.53
CA SER A 133 13.66 19.78 23.66
C SER A 133 12.28 19.23 24.04
N GLY A 134 11.69 18.34 23.24
CA GLY A 134 10.30 17.91 23.44
C GLY A 134 10.02 16.44 23.20
N ILE A 135 8.88 15.98 23.70
CA ILE A 135 8.43 14.58 23.56
C ILE A 135 7.85 14.28 22.17
N GLU A 136 7.38 15.30 21.46
CA GLU A 136 6.88 15.24 20.07
C GLU A 136 7.90 14.59 19.12
N ASN A 137 9.18 14.78 19.41
CA ASN A 137 10.28 14.17 18.68
C ASN A 137 10.16 12.63 18.62
N ARG A 138 9.76 11.99 19.73
CA ARG A 138 9.53 10.54 19.74
C ARG A 138 8.36 10.15 18.84
N TYR A 139 7.31 10.96 18.79
CA TYR A 139 6.16 10.69 17.91
C TYR A 139 6.54 10.85 16.44
N PHE A 140 7.34 11.85 16.08
CA PHE A 140 7.86 12.04 14.72
C PHE A 140 8.78 10.89 14.30
N ASP A 141 9.66 10.42 15.18
CA ASP A 141 10.51 9.24 14.94
C ASP A 141 9.68 7.99 14.64
N LEU A 142 8.57 7.78 15.37
CA LEU A 142 7.65 6.69 15.13
C LEU A 142 6.83 6.87 13.83
N LEU A 143 6.52 8.12 13.44
CA LEU A 143 5.84 8.43 12.18
C LEU A 143 6.73 8.21 10.95
N CYS A 144 8.05 8.39 11.08
CA CYS A 144 9.00 8.07 10.00
C CYS A 144 8.96 6.59 9.58
N VAL A 145 8.61 5.66 10.48
CA VAL A 145 8.55 4.22 10.19
C VAL A 145 7.51 3.88 9.10
N PRO A 146 6.21 4.21 9.23
CA PRO A 146 5.24 3.95 8.17
C PRO A 146 5.54 4.71 6.88
N ILE A 147 6.08 5.94 6.95
CA ILE A 147 6.49 6.69 5.75
C ILE A 147 7.59 5.93 4.99
N ALA A 148 8.59 5.39 5.71
CA ALA A 148 9.65 4.59 5.09
C ALA A 148 9.09 3.34 4.39
N ILE A 149 8.08 2.69 4.96
CA ILE A 149 7.37 1.56 4.32
C ILE A 149 6.72 2.02 3.00
N CYS A 150 6.07 3.19 2.99
CA CYS A 150 5.49 3.78 1.78
C CYS A 150 6.56 4.11 0.71
N VAL A 151 7.71 4.67 1.12
CA VAL A 151 8.85 4.94 0.23
C VAL A 151 9.37 3.66 -0.40
N VAL A 152 9.73 2.66 0.42
CA VAL A 152 10.32 1.40 -0.06
C VAL A 152 9.34 0.65 -0.96
N SER A 153 8.06 0.57 -0.58
CA SER A 153 7.05 -0.09 -1.41
C SER A 153 6.82 0.61 -2.76
N THR A 154 6.84 1.95 -2.78
CA THR A 154 6.74 2.74 -4.03
C THR A 154 7.99 2.57 -4.90
N MET A 155 9.19 2.55 -4.31
CA MET A 155 10.43 2.26 -5.05
C MET A 155 10.44 0.86 -5.66
N LEU A 156 9.95 -0.14 -4.91
CA LEU A 156 9.81 -1.51 -5.42
C LEU A 156 8.81 -1.59 -6.57
N GLU A 157 7.73 -0.81 -6.52
CA GLU A 157 6.74 -0.73 -7.60
C GLU A 157 7.28 -0.07 -8.87
N LEU A 158 8.19 0.90 -8.74
CA LEU A 158 8.89 1.50 -9.88
C LEU A 158 9.96 0.58 -10.49
N ARG A 159 10.66 -0.20 -9.66
CA ARG A 159 11.78 -1.06 -10.10
C ARG A 159 11.32 -2.43 -10.63
N SER A 160 10.30 -3.01 -10.01
CA SER A 160 9.79 -4.34 -10.36
C SER A 160 8.51 -4.23 -11.17
N ASN A 161 8.23 -5.22 -12.02
CA ASN A 161 7.06 -5.25 -12.88
C ASN A 161 5.76 -5.39 -12.05
N ARG A 162 5.25 -4.26 -11.52
CA ARG A 162 4.00 -4.06 -10.74
C ARG A 162 3.45 -5.31 -10.04
N SER A 163 4.18 -5.80 -9.04
CA SER A 163 3.68 -6.88 -8.20
C SER A 163 2.44 -6.42 -7.43
N ILE A 164 1.42 -7.26 -7.33
CA ILE A 164 0.22 -6.97 -6.50
C ILE A 164 0.64 -6.73 -5.04
N TYR A 165 1.67 -7.46 -4.59
CA TYR A 165 2.22 -7.35 -3.24
C TYR A 165 2.76 -5.96 -2.91
N SER A 166 3.53 -5.31 -3.79
CA SER A 166 4.07 -3.96 -3.53
C SER A 166 2.94 -2.94 -3.36
N LYS A 167 1.88 -3.03 -4.17
CA LYS A 167 0.68 -2.20 -4.04
C LYS A 167 -0.05 -2.44 -2.72
N SER A 168 -0.21 -3.71 -2.32
CA SER A 168 -0.84 -4.06 -1.05
C SER A 168 -0.05 -3.56 0.16
N VAL A 169 1.28 -3.73 0.16
CA VAL A 169 2.16 -3.25 1.23
C VAL A 169 2.09 -1.73 1.34
N ARG A 170 2.10 -1.02 0.20
CA ARG A 170 1.91 0.44 0.18
C ARG A 170 0.58 0.86 0.79
N GLY A 171 -0.51 0.18 0.43
CA GLY A 171 -1.83 0.45 1.00
C GLY A 171 -1.87 0.26 2.52
N ILE A 172 -1.27 -0.84 3.03
CA ILE A 172 -1.16 -1.10 4.47
C ILE A 172 -0.30 -0.02 5.15
N GLY A 173 0.81 0.38 4.52
CA GLY A 173 1.66 1.46 5.01
C GLY A 173 0.92 2.80 5.10
N LEU A 174 0.11 3.14 4.09
CA LEU A 174 -0.72 4.34 4.08
C LEU A 174 -1.80 4.33 5.18
N ILE A 175 -2.42 3.18 5.43
CA ILE A 175 -3.38 3.03 6.53
C ILE A 175 -2.67 3.24 7.86
N LEU A 176 -1.52 2.59 8.07
CA LEU A 176 -0.74 2.77 9.30
C LEU A 176 -0.32 4.24 9.48
N HIS A 177 0.18 4.86 8.41
CA HIS A 177 0.59 6.26 8.39
C HIS A 177 -0.54 7.20 8.80
N GLY A 178 -1.67 7.16 8.08
CA GLY A 178 -2.79 8.06 8.32
C GLY A 178 -3.45 7.86 9.68
N THR A 179 -3.67 6.60 10.08
CA THR A 179 -4.29 6.31 11.38
C THR A 179 -3.39 6.66 12.56
N TRP A 180 -2.07 6.43 12.44
CA TRP A 180 -1.10 6.85 13.45
C TRP A 180 -1.00 8.37 13.55
N PHE A 181 -1.00 9.09 12.42
CA PHE A 181 -1.01 10.56 12.41
C PHE A 181 -2.22 11.12 13.16
N VAL A 182 -3.42 10.56 12.92
CA VAL A 182 -4.63 10.94 13.65
C VAL A 182 -4.51 10.64 15.15
N GLN A 183 -4.02 9.45 15.52
CA GLN A 183 -3.81 9.07 16.93
C GLN A 183 -2.80 9.98 17.64
N MET A 184 -1.72 10.37 16.95
CA MET A 184 -0.77 11.36 17.44
C MET A 184 -1.46 12.69 17.72
N GLY A 185 -2.26 13.20 16.77
CA GLY A 185 -3.04 14.42 16.94
C GLY A 185 -3.95 14.37 18.17
N PHE A 186 -4.73 13.29 18.33
CA PHE A 186 -5.55 13.11 19.54
C PHE A 186 -4.70 13.07 20.82
N SER A 187 -3.52 12.46 20.78
CA SER A 187 -2.63 12.38 21.94
C SER A 187 -2.10 13.75 22.39
N PHE A 188 -1.94 14.70 21.46
CA PHE A 188 -1.45 16.06 21.77
C PHE A 188 -2.56 17.00 22.24
N TYR A 189 -3.76 16.89 21.67
CA TYR A 189 -4.85 17.85 21.90
C TYR A 189 -5.90 17.40 22.90
N THR A 190 -5.82 16.16 23.42
CA THR A 190 -6.79 15.66 24.41
C THR A 190 -6.15 15.36 25.77
N ASN A 191 -6.98 15.05 26.77
CA ASN A 191 -6.55 14.58 28.10
C ASN A 191 -5.76 13.25 28.09
N LEU A 192 -5.58 12.64 26.90
CA LEU A 192 -4.67 11.51 26.71
C LEU A 192 -3.19 11.93 26.75
N MET A 193 -2.90 13.23 26.74
CA MET A 193 -1.55 13.74 26.98
C MET A 193 -1.09 13.33 28.39
N VAL A 194 0.17 12.90 28.45
CA VAL A 194 0.78 12.41 29.68
C VAL A 194 0.74 13.48 30.77
N HIS A 195 0.22 13.11 31.93
CA HIS A 195 0.14 13.99 33.09
C HIS A 195 1.52 14.59 33.39
N GLY A 196 1.58 15.91 33.48
CA GLY A 196 2.83 16.65 33.68
C GLY A 196 3.49 17.15 32.39
N CYS A 197 2.94 16.90 31.21
CA CYS A 197 3.38 17.53 29.96
C CYS A 197 2.36 18.56 29.47
N SER A 198 2.85 19.65 28.87
CA SER A 198 2.03 20.74 28.34
C SER A 198 2.54 21.18 26.97
N LEU A 199 1.60 21.40 26.05
CA LEU A 199 1.86 21.98 24.74
C LEU A 199 2.26 23.47 24.90
N HIS A 200 3.42 23.83 24.37
CA HIS A 200 3.90 25.21 24.29
C HIS A 200 4.01 25.60 22.83
N GLU A 201 3.09 26.46 22.38
CA GLU A 201 3.04 26.97 21.01
C GLU A 201 3.78 28.30 20.93
N LYS A 202 4.77 28.40 20.04
CA LYS A 202 5.53 29.63 19.79
C LYS A 202 4.97 30.39 18.58
N SER A 203 4.55 29.66 17.54
CA SER A 203 3.88 30.17 16.34
C SER A 203 3.10 29.02 15.70
N ARG A 204 2.20 29.33 14.76
CA ARG A 204 1.46 28.31 14.00
C ARG A 204 2.45 27.35 13.33
N GLY A 205 2.46 26.10 13.79
CA GLY A 205 3.35 25.04 13.33
C GLY A 205 4.72 24.94 14.02
N ASN A 206 5.09 25.86 14.90
CA ASN A 206 6.22 25.72 15.81
C ASN A 206 5.71 25.54 17.24
N TYR A 207 5.48 24.28 17.61
CA TYR A 207 5.04 23.88 18.94
C TYR A 207 6.01 22.86 19.52
N THR A 208 6.11 22.85 20.85
CA THR A 208 6.90 21.86 21.58
C THR A 208 6.14 21.39 22.82
N ILE A 209 6.19 20.09 23.10
CA ILE A 209 5.53 19.52 24.26
C ILE A 209 6.58 19.35 25.35
N LYS A 210 6.50 20.21 26.36
CA LYS A 210 7.44 20.21 27.50
C LYS A 210 6.84 19.47 28.67
N CYS A 211 7.62 18.56 29.25
CA CYS A 211 7.25 17.86 30.48
C CYS A 211 7.91 18.55 31.69
N ARG A 212 7.20 18.59 32.82
CA ARG A 212 7.61 19.29 34.05
C ARG A 212 8.85 18.69 34.69
N SER A 213 9.02 17.37 34.58
CA SER A 213 10.12 16.65 35.20
C SER A 213 10.78 15.66 34.23
N HIS A 214 12.05 15.36 34.47
CA HIS A 214 12.79 14.33 33.74
C HIS A 214 12.13 12.92 33.80
N PRO A 215 11.63 12.43 34.95
CA PRO A 215 10.90 11.16 34.96
C PRO A 215 9.60 11.21 34.15
N ASP A 216 8.87 12.32 34.13
CA ASP A 216 7.66 12.47 33.30
C ASP A 216 7.97 12.38 31.81
N TYR A 217 9.13 12.92 31.38
CA TYR A 217 9.61 12.81 30.01
C TYR A 217 9.87 11.35 29.60
N HIS A 218 10.57 10.58 30.42
CA HIS A 218 10.82 9.15 30.15
C HIS A 218 9.53 8.34 30.13
N ARG A 219 8.62 8.63 31.06
CA ARG A 219 7.28 8.03 31.07
C ARG A 219 6.54 8.35 29.78
N ALA A 220 6.53 9.60 29.35
CA ALA A 220 5.84 10.00 28.13
C ALA A 220 6.42 9.33 26.87
N ARG A 221 7.75 9.16 26.82
CA ARG A 221 8.43 8.44 25.74
C ARG A 221 8.06 6.96 25.66
N SER A 222 7.94 6.32 26.82
CA SER A 222 7.50 4.93 26.90
C SER A 222 6.04 4.77 26.44
N ILE A 223 5.15 5.69 26.86
CA ILE A 223 3.73 5.70 26.49
C ILE A 223 3.57 5.88 24.98
N ALA A 224 4.28 6.82 24.37
CA ALA A 224 4.26 7.01 22.91
C ALA A 224 4.65 5.73 22.15
N THR A 225 5.70 5.06 22.63
CA THR A 225 6.18 3.80 22.02
C THR A 225 5.16 2.67 22.20
N LEU A 226 4.55 2.56 23.38
CA LEU A 226 3.51 1.57 23.65
C LEU A 226 2.26 1.80 22.80
N GLN A 227 1.84 3.06 22.66
CA GLN A 227 0.73 3.46 21.79
C GLN A 227 0.97 3.02 20.35
N PHE A 228 2.16 3.29 19.81
CA PHE A 228 2.52 2.87 18.45
C PHE A 228 2.54 1.35 18.30
N ASN A 229 3.17 0.65 19.23
CA ASN A 229 3.27 -0.82 19.18
C ASN A 229 1.90 -1.49 19.28
N CYS A 230 1.00 -0.97 20.14
CA CYS A 230 -0.36 -1.45 20.25
C CYS A 230 -1.15 -1.19 18.95
N HIS A 231 -1.02 0.01 18.39
CA HIS A 231 -1.66 0.39 17.12
C HIS A 231 -1.17 -0.49 15.96
N LEU A 232 0.14 -0.72 15.87
CA LEU A 232 0.75 -1.60 14.89
C LEU A 232 0.27 -3.05 15.05
N ALA A 233 0.24 -3.57 16.28
CA ALA A 233 -0.24 -4.93 16.56
C ALA A 233 -1.71 -5.10 16.14
N LEU A 234 -2.56 -4.12 16.47
CA LEU A 234 -3.97 -4.12 16.06
C LEU A 234 -4.10 -4.10 14.54
N LEU A 235 -3.32 -3.26 13.84
CA LEU A 235 -3.33 -3.23 12.38
C LEU A 235 -2.90 -4.57 11.77
N VAL A 236 -1.85 -5.20 12.31
CA VAL A 236 -1.38 -6.52 11.84
C VAL A 236 -2.47 -7.58 12.03
N VAL A 237 -3.11 -7.63 13.20
CA VAL A 237 -4.22 -8.56 13.46
C VAL A 237 -5.38 -8.33 12.49
N LEU A 238 -5.74 -7.06 12.23
CA LEU A 238 -6.79 -6.74 11.25
C LEU A 238 -6.40 -7.18 9.83
N VAL A 239 -5.18 -6.88 9.37
CA VAL A 239 -4.72 -7.27 8.03
C VAL A 239 -4.70 -8.79 7.89
N VAL A 240 -4.11 -9.51 8.85
CA VAL A 240 -4.05 -10.99 8.84
C VAL A 240 -5.45 -11.59 8.92
N GLY A 241 -6.32 -11.05 9.78
CA GLY A 241 -7.72 -11.47 9.90
C GLY A 241 -8.48 -11.29 8.60
N MET A 242 -8.36 -10.14 7.94
CA MET A 242 -9.00 -9.87 6.65
C MET A 242 -8.47 -10.79 5.55
N LEU A 243 -7.16 -10.99 5.46
CA LEU A 243 -6.56 -11.93 4.50
C LEU A 243 -7.05 -13.37 4.74
N SER A 244 -7.16 -13.80 6.00
CA SER A 244 -7.67 -15.11 6.37
C SER A 244 -9.16 -15.29 6.01
N LEU A 245 -9.98 -14.26 6.25
CA LEU A 245 -11.40 -14.27 5.87
C LEU A 245 -11.59 -14.32 4.35
N ILE A 246 -10.79 -13.59 3.60
CA ILE A 246 -10.80 -13.63 2.13
C ILE A 246 -10.36 -15.02 1.64
N GLY A 247 -9.32 -15.60 2.22
CA GLY A 247 -8.86 -16.96 1.90
C GLY A 247 -9.94 -18.01 2.17
N LYS A 248 -10.63 -17.93 3.32
CA LYS A 248 -11.75 -18.83 3.64
C LYS A 248 -12.91 -18.72 2.65
N ARG A 249 -13.27 -17.51 2.23
CA ARG A 249 -14.38 -17.28 1.29
C ARG A 249 -14.06 -17.73 -0.13
N ASN A 250 -12.80 -17.61 -0.55
CA ASN A 250 -12.38 -17.90 -1.91
C ASN A 250 -11.85 -19.34 -2.10
N GLY A 251 -11.81 -20.15 -1.03
CA GLY A 251 -11.23 -21.50 -1.08
C GLY A 251 -9.72 -21.53 -1.37
N VAL A 252 -9.08 -20.36 -1.41
CA VAL A 252 -7.64 -20.19 -1.64
C VAL A 252 -6.99 -20.06 -0.28
N VAL A 253 -6.24 -21.08 0.12
CA VAL A 253 -5.30 -20.99 1.24
C VAL A 253 -4.26 -19.93 0.86
N VAL A 254 -4.45 -18.71 1.34
CA VAL A 254 -3.52 -17.59 1.18
C VAL A 254 -2.26 -17.96 1.96
N GLY A 255 -1.29 -18.57 1.28
CA GLY A 255 -0.03 -19.03 1.89
C GLY A 255 0.70 -20.14 1.15
N ALA A 256 0.05 -20.89 0.24
CA ALA A 256 0.70 -21.96 -0.50
C ALA A 256 0.79 -21.64 -2.00
N SER A 257 1.71 -20.75 -2.36
CA SER A 257 2.32 -20.82 -3.69
C SER A 257 3.50 -21.78 -3.56
N GLY A 258 3.20 -23.07 -3.76
CA GLY A 258 4.13 -24.17 -3.58
C GLY A 258 3.35 -25.42 -3.23
N ASP A 259 3.41 -26.41 -4.11
CA ASP A 259 2.73 -27.70 -3.98
C ASP A 259 2.84 -28.30 -2.57
N GLY A 260 1.72 -28.79 -2.03
CA GLY A 260 1.71 -29.68 -0.88
C GLY A 260 1.10 -29.10 0.39
N LEU A 261 -0.22 -29.19 0.49
CA LEU A 261 -0.85 -29.89 1.63
C LEU A 261 -2.31 -30.20 1.27
N ARG A 262 -2.50 -31.15 0.34
CA ARG A 262 -3.74 -31.92 0.34
C ARG A 262 -3.72 -32.77 1.60
N TYR A 263 -4.38 -32.32 2.64
CA TYR A 263 -4.74 -33.20 3.76
C TYR A 263 -5.65 -34.31 3.20
N LYS A 264 -5.06 -35.47 2.88
CA LYS A 264 -5.77 -36.69 2.52
C LYS A 264 -6.18 -37.33 3.84
N PRO A 265 -7.48 -37.37 4.21
CA PRO A 265 -7.89 -37.99 5.46
C PRO A 265 -7.47 -39.47 5.45
N LEU A 266 -6.76 -39.88 6.50
CA LEU A 266 -6.13 -41.18 6.69
C LEU A 266 -7.12 -42.36 6.90
N GLY A 267 -8.35 -42.24 6.40
CA GLY A 267 -9.43 -43.22 6.59
C GLY A 267 -9.78 -44.03 5.33
N ALA A 268 -9.37 -43.59 4.14
CA ALA A 268 -9.76 -44.26 2.89
C ALA A 268 -8.90 -45.50 2.55
N GLU A 269 -7.76 -45.68 3.23
CA GLU A 269 -6.81 -46.77 2.93
C GLU A 269 -7.01 -48.00 3.84
N ILE A 270 -7.64 -47.83 5.01
CA ILE A 270 -7.90 -48.93 5.96
C ILE A 270 -9.01 -49.87 5.46
N GLN A 271 -9.98 -49.35 4.69
CA GLN A 271 -11.06 -50.20 4.15
C GLN A 271 -10.63 -51.09 2.96
N LEU A 272 -9.48 -50.80 2.34
CA LEU A 272 -9.00 -51.57 1.18
C LEU A 272 -8.00 -52.69 1.58
N MET A 273 -7.47 -52.65 2.80
CA MET A 273 -6.63 -53.73 3.34
C MET A 273 -7.43 -54.86 4.00
N ASP A 274 -8.69 -54.61 4.36
CA ASP A 274 -9.54 -55.62 5.03
C ASP A 274 -10.30 -56.52 4.03
N SER A 275 -10.42 -56.11 2.75
CA SER A 275 -11.04 -56.96 1.71
C SER A 275 -10.08 -57.93 1.03
N ASN A 276 -8.78 -57.80 1.28
CA ASN A 276 -7.74 -58.58 0.60
C ASN A 276 -7.09 -59.50 1.63
N GLY A 277 -7.83 -60.53 2.06
CA GLY A 277 -7.34 -61.57 2.93
C GLY A 277 -6.16 -62.31 2.29
N TRP A 278 -4.96 -62.06 2.79
CA TRP A 278 -3.77 -62.83 2.44
C TRP A 278 -3.62 -63.99 3.43
N GLU A 279 -3.92 -65.20 2.96
CA GLU A 279 -3.51 -66.46 3.60
C GLU A 279 -1.98 -66.49 3.74
N PHE A 280 -1.50 -66.62 4.98
CA PHE A 280 -0.10 -66.93 5.26
C PHE A 280 0.08 -68.45 5.37
N HIS A 281 0.69 -69.07 4.35
CA HIS A 281 1.19 -70.43 4.42
C HIS A 281 2.63 -70.43 4.95
N PHE A 282 2.83 -70.98 6.16
CA PHE A 282 4.16 -71.21 6.76
C PHE A 282 4.71 -72.56 6.27
N GLY A 283 5.83 -72.55 5.55
CA GLY A 283 6.57 -73.75 5.17
C GLY A 283 7.84 -73.90 6.02
N PHE A 284 7.89 -74.91 6.88
CA PHE A 284 9.12 -75.38 7.53
C PHE A 284 9.90 -76.27 6.55
N ARG A 285 11.17 -75.94 6.31
CA ARG A 285 12.21 -76.91 5.96
C ARG A 285 13.57 -76.41 6.44
#